data_AF-A0A514ECX7-F1
#
_entry.id   AF-A0A514ECX7-F1
#
_cell.length_a   1.000
_cell.length_b   1.000
_cell.length_c   1.000
_cell.angle_alpha   90.00
_cell.angle_beta   90.00
_cell.angle_gamma   90.00
#
_symmetry.space_group_name_H-M   'P 1'
#
loop_
_entity.id
_entity.type
_entity.pdbx_description
1 polymer ?
#
loop_
_entity_poly.entity_id
_entity_poly.type
_entity_poly.pdbx_seq_one_letter_code
_entity_poly.pdbx_strand_id
1 'polypeptide(L)'
;MIYGNYDLRRGDNDGNPASNSPPRWGGTNNPPPPTATAQTPQNQAGATIAVPQHVRQLQNDLRTLGFLFVTNADGAFGAGTDWAVREFQIYAGMANVARINDARLHGWQPQAGITAPEVAALGTRPHSNPPESYYVSSLDRVTNNARYTGPISGIVNSATRNAIEHWLRNNYRCPVVIEAWQVNPSNGQRTTVATNGVNIWNYNEITQAIIRNAANQVIARVRMFSRDFTGHYTFPATRNQDHYQSLGGYARYTTYGGPQSEVPNHTWIEAEMTPERLIGPASTIATLAASPDGATASTYRVVRATSEQECMGMFDSINAYDDALISLGPCHWTMGLMPQGGYDNGELPGFLSYFLHRNQADYQRVLGNFGLYPSSAWAGANVGPLWNQTGRKYTGWIRQHNEQTQVAQAPTILAQAAQVNQQLPMVDRAPAEANYFKTWHWFYRFAMAGRTVASMQQSMWDMVRMRIRDLRGVAISVQAGTIQVNSTLGEFYTSEKAIGILLRWHIYRPAHVTGQRVRDSLISAINGHPQLNWNIAPAQWTDAHELAITEQLLADAIAVNDTQDRLASWPTYAGRNGRQYTLNNELGSLRTGRRSFHFDTTGI
;
A
#
# COMPACT_ATOMS: atom_id res chain seq x y z
N MET A 1 -4.96 10.67 -36.19
CA MET A 1 -5.89 10.21 -35.14
C MET A 1 -5.81 8.70 -35.06
N ILE A 2 -5.43 8.18 -33.90
CA ILE A 2 -5.25 6.75 -33.65
C ILE A 2 -6.59 6.06 -33.28
N TYR A 3 -6.65 4.74 -33.44
CA TYR A 3 -7.76 3.87 -33.02
C TYR A 3 -9.14 4.21 -33.59
N GLY A 4 -9.21 4.70 -34.83
CA GLY A 4 -10.49 5.01 -35.49
C GLY A 4 -11.30 6.13 -34.81
N ASN A 5 -10.68 6.89 -33.90
CA ASN A 5 -11.32 7.89 -33.05
C ASN A 5 -12.38 7.34 -32.07
N TYR A 6 -12.32 6.05 -31.74
CA TYR A 6 -13.19 5.43 -30.75
C TYR A 6 -12.68 5.63 -29.32
N ASP A 7 -13.62 5.83 -28.39
CA ASP A 7 -13.37 5.80 -26.94
C ASP A 7 -13.29 4.34 -26.47
N LEU A 8 -12.18 3.67 -26.83
CA LEU A 8 -11.97 2.26 -26.54
C LEU A 8 -12.05 2.01 -25.03
N ARG A 9 -12.74 0.93 -24.65
CA ARG A 9 -13.05 0.61 -23.27
C ARG A 9 -13.14 -0.90 -23.05
N ARG A 10 -13.16 -1.32 -21.77
CA ARG A 10 -13.31 -2.71 -21.40
C ARG A 10 -14.51 -3.39 -22.08
N GLY A 11 -14.24 -4.57 -22.65
CA GLY A 11 -15.20 -5.37 -23.43
C GLY A 11 -15.25 -5.03 -24.93
N ASP A 12 -14.52 -4.02 -25.39
CA ASP A 12 -14.27 -3.81 -26.82
C ASP A 12 -13.35 -4.92 -27.37
N ASN A 13 -13.48 -5.23 -28.65
CA ASN A 13 -12.66 -6.23 -29.33
C ASN A 13 -12.62 -5.98 -30.86
N ASP A 14 -11.57 -6.44 -31.51
CA ASP A 14 -11.37 -6.28 -32.97
C ASP A 14 -12.17 -7.28 -33.83
N GLY A 15 -13.05 -8.06 -33.19
CA GLY A 15 -13.80 -9.13 -33.84
C GLY A 15 -12.92 -10.32 -34.23
N ASN A 16 -13.58 -11.40 -34.65
CA ASN A 16 -12.92 -12.58 -35.19
C ASN A 16 -13.80 -13.18 -36.29
N PRO A 17 -13.40 -13.02 -37.58
CA PRO A 17 -14.14 -13.58 -38.70
C PRO A 17 -14.32 -15.11 -38.61
N ALA A 18 -13.33 -15.84 -38.08
CA ALA A 18 -13.39 -17.29 -37.97
C ALA A 18 -14.43 -17.77 -36.95
N SER A 19 -14.79 -16.92 -35.98
CA SER A 19 -15.83 -17.21 -34.98
C SER A 19 -17.12 -16.40 -35.20
N ASN A 20 -17.28 -15.77 -36.37
CA ASN A 20 -18.40 -14.87 -36.69
C ASN A 20 -18.69 -13.82 -35.60
N SER A 21 -17.63 -13.32 -34.97
CA SER A 21 -17.73 -12.31 -33.91
C SER A 21 -17.46 -10.92 -34.51
N PRO A 22 -18.45 -10.02 -34.56
CA PRO A 22 -18.25 -8.68 -35.11
C PRO A 22 -17.37 -7.83 -34.18
N PRO A 23 -16.60 -6.86 -34.72
CA PRO A 23 -15.85 -5.94 -33.89
C PRO A 23 -16.78 -5.11 -33.01
N ARG A 24 -16.28 -4.73 -31.83
CA ARG A 24 -16.92 -3.81 -30.90
C ARG A 24 -15.92 -2.73 -30.50
N TRP A 25 -16.20 -1.48 -30.83
CA TRP A 25 -15.36 -0.34 -30.46
C TRP A 25 -16.19 0.80 -29.90
N GLY A 26 -15.69 1.46 -28.86
CA GLY A 26 -16.43 2.53 -28.19
C GLY A 26 -17.71 2.02 -27.53
N GLY A 27 -17.79 0.73 -27.19
CA GLY A 27 -18.98 0.09 -26.65
C GLY A 27 -20.04 -0.30 -27.69
N THR A 28 -19.86 0.01 -28.97
CA THR A 28 -20.83 -0.25 -30.05
C THR A 28 -20.40 -1.45 -30.90
N ASN A 29 -21.31 -2.37 -31.17
CA ASN A 29 -21.08 -3.51 -32.06
C ASN A 29 -21.16 -3.07 -33.53
N ASN A 30 -20.21 -3.53 -34.34
CA ASN A 30 -20.08 -3.24 -35.77
C ASN A 30 -20.27 -1.75 -36.09
N PRO A 31 -19.48 -0.85 -35.46
CA PRO A 31 -19.62 0.58 -35.69
C PRO A 31 -19.30 0.91 -37.15
N PRO A 32 -19.96 1.90 -37.76
CA PRO A 32 -19.73 2.27 -39.14
C PRO A 32 -18.26 2.68 -39.35
N PRO A 33 -17.65 2.39 -40.51
CA PRO A 33 -16.29 2.83 -40.81
C PRO A 33 -16.17 4.35 -40.59
N PRO A 34 -15.11 4.85 -39.92
CA PRO A 34 -14.96 6.27 -39.70
C PRO A 34 -14.92 7.02 -41.04
N THR A 35 -15.68 8.10 -41.15
CA THR A 35 -15.88 8.91 -42.36
C THR A 35 -14.64 9.67 -42.83
N ALA A 36 -13.48 9.49 -42.20
CA ALA A 36 -12.22 10.13 -42.58
C ALA A 36 -11.02 9.20 -42.41
N THR A 37 -10.21 9.13 -43.48
CA THR A 37 -8.90 8.47 -43.63
C THR A 37 -8.88 6.95 -43.48
N ALA A 38 -8.93 6.27 -44.63
CA ALA A 38 -8.51 4.88 -44.76
C ALA A 38 -7.05 4.73 -44.31
N GLN A 39 -6.83 4.06 -43.17
CA GLN A 39 -5.51 3.51 -42.85
C GLN A 39 -5.31 2.28 -43.74
N THR A 40 -4.34 2.33 -44.65
CA THR A 40 -3.99 1.19 -45.50
C THR A 40 -3.33 0.11 -44.62
N PRO A 41 -3.82 -1.14 -44.60
CA PRO A 41 -3.13 -2.24 -43.93
C PRO A 41 -1.78 -2.47 -44.63
N GLN A 42 -0.68 -2.33 -43.90
CA GLN A 42 0.63 -2.67 -44.44
C GLN A 42 0.79 -4.21 -44.38
N ASN A 43 0.88 -4.82 -45.56
CA ASN A 43 1.17 -6.22 -45.85
C ASN A 43 0.05 -7.25 -45.60
N GLN A 44 -0.87 -7.39 -46.55
CA GLN A 44 -1.38 -8.69 -46.99
C GLN A 44 -2.02 -8.54 -48.38
N ALA A 45 -1.51 -9.28 -49.36
CA ALA A 45 -2.04 -9.33 -50.71
C ALA A 45 -3.37 -10.11 -50.72
N GLY A 46 -4.42 -9.49 -51.27
CA GLY A 46 -5.73 -10.11 -51.51
C GLY A 46 -6.88 -9.27 -50.95
N ALA A 47 -7.85 -8.94 -51.81
CA ALA A 47 -9.04 -8.15 -51.47
C ALA A 47 -9.97 -8.91 -50.51
N THR A 48 -9.61 -8.91 -49.23
CA THR A 48 -10.49 -9.14 -48.09
C THR A 48 -10.64 -7.79 -47.42
N ILE A 49 -11.86 -7.34 -47.08
CA ILE A 49 -12.02 -6.13 -46.25
C ILE A 49 -11.37 -6.45 -44.90
N ALA A 50 -10.12 -6.02 -44.71
CA ALA A 50 -9.40 -6.22 -43.47
C ALA A 50 -10.12 -5.43 -42.38
N VAL A 51 -10.66 -6.13 -41.38
CA VAL A 51 -11.26 -5.50 -40.21
C VAL A 51 -10.14 -4.74 -39.48
N PRO A 52 -10.27 -3.41 -39.26
CA PRO A 52 -9.29 -2.66 -38.50
C PRO A 52 -9.01 -3.29 -37.14
N GLN A 53 -7.75 -3.31 -36.69
CA GLN A 53 -7.36 -3.93 -35.41
C GLN A 53 -7.04 -2.85 -34.36
N HIS A 54 -8.04 -2.05 -33.98
CA HIS A 54 -7.86 -0.88 -33.12
C HIS A 54 -7.44 -1.23 -31.70
N VAL A 55 -8.00 -2.29 -31.11
CA VAL A 55 -7.64 -2.74 -29.75
C VAL A 55 -6.23 -3.33 -29.75
N ARG A 56 -5.88 -4.15 -30.74
CA ARG A 56 -4.52 -4.69 -30.88
C ARG A 56 -3.49 -3.60 -31.09
N GLN A 57 -3.80 -2.57 -31.87
CA GLN A 57 -2.93 -1.40 -32.05
C GLN A 57 -2.70 -0.69 -30.71
N LEU A 58 -3.76 -0.39 -29.94
CA LEU A 58 -3.65 0.20 -28.60
C LEU A 58 -2.77 -0.64 -27.68
N GLN A 59 -2.97 -1.96 -27.68
CA GLN A 59 -2.18 -2.89 -26.88
C GLN A 59 -0.69 -2.85 -27.24
N ASN A 60 -0.35 -2.81 -28.53
CA ASN A 60 1.03 -2.67 -28.99
C ASN A 60 1.65 -1.30 -28.61
N ASP A 61 0.86 -0.23 -28.70
CA ASP A 61 1.30 1.11 -28.34
C ASP A 61 1.56 1.22 -26.82
N LEU A 62 0.63 0.75 -25.99
CA LEU A 62 0.82 0.69 -24.53
C LEU A 62 2.05 -0.13 -24.14
N ARG A 63 2.26 -1.28 -24.81
CA ARG A 63 3.47 -2.09 -24.62
C ARG A 63 4.72 -1.33 -25.02
N THR A 64 4.73 -0.67 -26.17
CA THR A 64 5.85 0.17 -26.64
C THR A 64 6.22 1.23 -25.62
N LEU A 65 5.21 1.86 -25.00
CA LEU A 65 5.37 2.87 -23.96
C LEU A 65 5.78 2.30 -22.59
N GLY A 66 5.79 0.97 -22.40
CA GLY A 66 6.22 0.31 -21.17
C GLY A 66 5.12 -0.08 -20.19
N PHE A 67 3.85 -0.09 -20.61
CA PHE A 67 2.71 -0.51 -19.78
C PHE A 67 2.39 -1.99 -20.04
N LEU A 68 3.07 -2.89 -19.31
CA LEU A 68 3.17 -4.31 -19.67
C LEU A 68 2.14 -5.23 -18.97
N PHE A 69 1.04 -4.69 -18.43
CA PHE A 69 -0.11 -5.52 -18.06
C PHE A 69 -0.69 -6.30 -19.25
N VAL A 70 -0.49 -5.76 -20.45
CA VAL A 70 -0.78 -6.43 -21.71
C VAL A 70 0.41 -7.30 -22.10
N THR A 71 0.36 -8.59 -21.78
CA THR A 71 1.43 -9.54 -22.10
C THR A 71 1.47 -9.92 -23.57
N ASN A 72 0.30 -10.08 -24.19
CA ASN A 72 0.12 -10.34 -25.62
C ASN A 72 -0.95 -9.39 -26.17
N ALA A 73 -0.70 -8.77 -27.32
CA ALA A 73 -1.73 -8.02 -28.02
C ALA A 73 -2.65 -9.03 -28.71
N ASP A 74 -3.83 -9.26 -28.14
CA ASP A 74 -4.83 -10.23 -28.61
C ASP A 74 -5.99 -9.59 -29.38
N GLY A 75 -6.14 -8.26 -29.29
CA GLY A 75 -7.27 -7.54 -29.86
C GLY A 75 -8.53 -7.54 -28.99
N ALA A 76 -8.42 -7.94 -27.71
CA ALA A 76 -9.51 -7.91 -26.74
C ALA A 76 -9.20 -6.94 -25.58
N PHE A 77 -10.09 -5.99 -25.33
CA PHE A 77 -9.92 -5.00 -24.26
C PHE A 77 -10.40 -5.60 -22.93
N GLY A 78 -9.54 -6.41 -22.32
CA GLY A 78 -9.76 -7.02 -21.00
C GLY A 78 -9.26 -6.17 -19.83
N ALA A 79 -9.23 -6.76 -18.63
CA ALA A 79 -8.78 -6.11 -17.39
C ALA A 79 -7.33 -5.59 -17.47
N GLY A 80 -6.41 -6.37 -18.04
CA GLY A 80 -5.02 -5.92 -18.21
C GLY A 80 -4.88 -4.69 -19.13
N THR A 81 -5.73 -4.57 -20.15
CA THR A 81 -5.74 -3.37 -21.02
C THR A 81 -6.33 -2.17 -20.27
N ASP A 82 -7.42 -2.36 -19.52
CA ASP A 82 -8.01 -1.32 -18.66
C ASP A 82 -7.00 -0.79 -17.63
N TRP A 83 -6.29 -1.67 -16.94
CA TRP A 83 -5.26 -1.30 -15.98
C TRP A 83 -4.08 -0.58 -16.64
N ALA A 84 -3.62 -1.05 -17.81
CA ALA A 84 -2.58 -0.35 -18.57
C ALA A 84 -3.00 1.07 -18.96
N VAL A 85 -4.27 1.27 -19.37
CA VAL A 85 -4.79 2.61 -19.70
C VAL A 85 -4.88 3.49 -18.45
N ARG A 86 -5.37 2.97 -17.32
CA ARG A 86 -5.40 3.73 -16.05
C ARG A 86 -4.00 4.17 -15.63
N GLU A 87 -3.04 3.26 -15.69
CA GLU A 87 -1.65 3.54 -15.33
C GLU A 87 -1.00 4.52 -16.30
N PHE A 88 -1.30 4.41 -17.60
CA PHE A 88 -0.92 5.43 -18.58
C PHE A 88 -1.49 6.80 -18.22
N GLN A 89 -2.79 6.91 -17.92
CA GLN A 89 -3.43 8.16 -17.53
C GLN A 89 -2.76 8.77 -16.27
N ILE A 90 -2.40 7.95 -15.29
CA ILE A 90 -1.69 8.40 -14.08
C ILE A 90 -0.32 8.99 -14.45
N TYR A 91 0.51 8.22 -15.15
CA TYR A 91 1.88 8.67 -15.45
C TYR A 91 1.92 9.77 -16.52
N ALA A 92 0.94 9.81 -17.42
CA ALA A 92 0.75 10.90 -18.36
C ALA A 92 0.43 12.22 -17.66
N GLY A 93 -0.08 12.21 -16.44
CA GLY A 93 -0.29 13.42 -15.63
C GLY A 93 0.97 13.97 -14.93
N MET A 94 2.08 13.22 -14.94
CA MET A 94 3.31 13.60 -14.23
C MET A 94 4.04 14.77 -14.91
N ALA A 95 4.78 15.55 -14.12
CA ALA A 95 5.55 16.69 -14.62
C ALA A 95 6.76 16.28 -15.47
N ASN A 96 7.39 15.15 -15.13
CA ASN A 96 8.47 14.55 -15.91
C ASN A 96 8.12 13.11 -16.29
N VAL A 97 8.70 12.68 -17.40
CA VAL A 97 8.56 11.33 -17.96
C VAL A 97 9.93 10.75 -18.27
N ALA A 98 9.99 9.44 -18.55
CA ALA A 98 11.17 8.82 -19.12
C ALA A 98 11.13 8.95 -20.65
N ARG A 99 12.29 9.09 -21.28
CA ARG A 99 12.45 9.06 -22.74
C ARG A 99 13.56 8.09 -23.10
N ILE A 100 13.32 7.21 -24.08
CA ILE A 100 14.39 6.34 -24.59
C ILE A 100 15.43 7.17 -25.33
N ASN A 101 16.70 6.99 -24.97
CA ASN A 101 17.85 7.53 -25.68
C ASN A 101 18.36 6.43 -26.61
N ASP A 102 17.88 6.46 -27.85
CA ASP A 102 18.17 5.47 -28.89
C ASP A 102 19.65 5.46 -29.27
N ALA A 103 20.28 6.62 -29.44
CA ALA A 103 21.70 6.72 -29.71
C ALA A 103 22.55 6.07 -28.60
N ARG A 104 22.18 6.29 -27.33
CA ARG A 104 22.86 5.66 -26.19
C ARG A 104 22.65 4.14 -26.17
N LEU A 105 21.43 3.67 -26.43
CA LEU A 105 21.13 2.24 -26.53
C LEU A 105 21.90 1.57 -27.66
N HIS A 106 21.86 2.13 -28.87
CA HIS A 106 22.53 1.58 -30.06
C HIS A 106 24.05 1.67 -29.98
N GLY A 107 24.60 2.60 -29.20
CA GLY A 107 26.02 2.60 -28.83
C GLY A 107 26.46 1.35 -28.06
N TRP A 108 25.53 0.66 -27.37
CA TRP A 108 25.81 -0.58 -26.65
C TRP A 108 25.29 -1.83 -27.36
N GLN A 109 24.13 -1.72 -28.03
CA GLN A 109 23.43 -2.81 -28.72
C GLN A 109 22.94 -2.32 -30.10
N PRO A 110 23.79 -2.33 -31.15
CA PRO A 110 23.50 -1.69 -32.43
C PRO A 110 22.25 -2.18 -33.17
N GLN A 111 21.79 -3.41 -32.88
CA GLN A 111 20.62 -4.03 -33.52
C GLN A 111 19.39 -4.08 -32.59
N ALA A 112 19.45 -3.42 -31.43
CA ALA A 112 18.33 -3.42 -30.50
C ALA A 112 17.12 -2.67 -31.07
N GLY A 113 15.95 -3.29 -30.97
CA GLY A 113 14.68 -2.58 -31.07
C GLY A 113 14.52 -1.56 -29.93
N ILE A 114 13.62 -0.60 -30.09
CA ILE A 114 13.45 0.52 -29.14
C ILE A 114 12.15 0.43 -28.35
N THR A 115 11.30 -0.57 -28.60
CA THR A 115 10.08 -0.76 -27.79
C THR A 115 10.47 -1.21 -26.39
N ALA A 116 9.68 -0.86 -25.37
CA ALA A 116 10.01 -1.25 -23.99
C ALA A 116 10.22 -2.78 -23.81
N PRO A 117 9.41 -3.68 -24.40
CA PRO A 117 9.65 -5.13 -24.28
C PRO A 117 10.97 -5.59 -24.93
N GLU A 118 11.33 -5.03 -26.08
CA GLU A 118 12.58 -5.40 -26.78
C GLU A 118 13.80 -4.99 -25.97
N VAL A 119 13.82 -3.76 -25.43
CA VAL A 119 14.93 -3.27 -24.61
C VAL A 119 14.98 -4.00 -23.26
N ALA A 120 13.81 -4.28 -22.66
CA ALA A 120 13.72 -5.05 -21.43
C ALA A 120 14.28 -6.47 -21.57
N ALA A 121 14.06 -7.12 -22.73
CA ALA A 121 14.57 -8.45 -23.02
C ALA A 121 16.11 -8.53 -23.08
N LEU A 122 16.81 -7.41 -23.26
CA LEU A 122 18.28 -7.36 -23.23
C LEU A 122 18.85 -7.59 -21.81
N GLY A 123 18.03 -7.41 -20.76
CA GLY A 123 18.40 -7.70 -19.38
C GLY A 123 19.49 -6.79 -18.80
N THR A 124 20.45 -7.37 -18.08
CA THR A 124 21.54 -6.65 -17.40
C THR A 124 22.55 -6.09 -18.39
N ARG A 125 22.91 -4.82 -18.25
CA ARG A 125 23.97 -4.19 -19.05
C ARG A 125 25.36 -4.66 -18.57
N PRO A 126 26.19 -5.26 -19.43
CA PRO A 126 27.55 -5.65 -19.09
C PRO A 126 28.39 -4.47 -18.60
N HIS A 127 29.28 -4.73 -17.65
CA HIS A 127 30.29 -3.78 -17.15
C HIS A 127 29.70 -2.50 -16.52
N SER A 128 28.43 -2.54 -16.10
CA SER A 128 27.81 -1.49 -15.29
C SER A 128 28.14 -1.69 -13.80
N ASN A 129 28.57 -0.61 -13.13
CA ASN A 129 28.83 -0.62 -11.68
C ASN A 129 28.33 0.69 -11.03
N PRO A 130 27.33 0.64 -10.12
CA PRO A 130 26.56 -0.55 -9.74
C PRO A 130 25.79 -1.15 -10.93
N PRO A 131 25.39 -2.44 -10.89
CA PRO A 131 24.67 -3.07 -11.99
C PRO A 131 23.36 -2.36 -12.34
N GLU A 132 23.11 -2.23 -13.65
CA GLU A 132 21.90 -1.62 -14.24
C GLU A 132 21.36 -2.47 -15.39
N SER A 133 20.06 -2.38 -15.67
CA SER A 133 19.48 -2.98 -16.88
C SER A 133 19.73 -2.10 -18.10
N TYR A 134 19.69 -2.69 -19.31
CA TYR A 134 19.67 -1.91 -20.54
C TYR A 134 18.49 -0.94 -20.60
N TYR A 135 17.33 -1.35 -20.07
CA TYR A 135 16.14 -0.53 -20.10
C TYR A 135 16.32 0.75 -19.27
N VAL A 136 16.58 0.66 -17.97
CA VAL A 136 16.79 1.84 -17.13
C VAL A 136 17.97 2.69 -17.62
N SER A 137 19.10 2.05 -17.98
CA SER A 137 20.30 2.80 -18.38
C SER A 137 20.15 3.52 -19.72
N SER A 138 19.15 3.17 -20.54
CA SER A 138 18.84 3.87 -21.80
C SER A 138 17.77 4.96 -21.65
N LEU A 139 17.20 5.18 -20.46
CA LEU A 139 16.19 6.20 -20.23
C LEU A 139 16.78 7.52 -19.71
N ASP A 140 16.27 8.64 -20.24
CA ASP A 140 16.51 9.99 -19.71
C ASP A 140 15.25 10.52 -19.03
N ARG A 141 15.42 11.30 -17.96
CA ARG A 141 14.34 12.13 -17.41
C ARG A 141 14.15 13.35 -18.31
N VAL A 142 12.91 13.61 -18.73
CA VAL A 142 12.56 14.80 -19.51
C VAL A 142 11.24 15.39 -19.04
N THR A 143 11.04 16.69 -19.26
CA THR A 143 9.77 17.36 -18.98
C THR A 143 8.65 16.79 -19.86
N ASN A 144 7.49 16.55 -19.25
CA ASN A 144 6.28 16.12 -19.95
C ASN A 144 5.51 17.34 -20.47
N ASN A 145 5.59 17.57 -21.78
CA ASN A 145 4.93 18.70 -22.44
C ASN A 145 3.46 18.43 -22.83
N ALA A 146 2.96 17.22 -22.59
CA ALA A 146 1.57 16.82 -22.87
C ALA A 146 0.95 16.14 -21.66
N ARG A 147 0.81 16.90 -20.57
CA ARG A 147 0.26 16.38 -19.31
C ARG A 147 -1.22 16.03 -19.45
N TYR A 148 -1.57 14.79 -19.10
CA TYR A 148 -2.95 14.37 -18.96
C TYR A 148 -3.57 14.94 -17.68
N THR A 149 -4.73 15.59 -17.80
CA THR A 149 -5.45 16.21 -16.67
C THR A 149 -6.86 15.66 -16.48
N GLY A 150 -7.24 14.66 -17.27
CA GLY A 150 -8.56 14.03 -17.21
C GLY A 150 -8.67 12.99 -16.09
N PRO A 151 -9.83 12.31 -15.99
CA PRO A 151 -10.04 11.25 -15.01
C PRO A 151 -9.19 10.00 -15.30
N ILE A 152 -8.93 9.21 -14.26
CA ILE A 152 -8.21 7.93 -14.36
C ILE A 152 -9.26 6.83 -14.62
N SER A 153 -9.93 6.93 -15.76
CA SER A 153 -11.15 6.16 -16.06
C SER A 153 -10.90 4.77 -16.63
N GLY A 154 -9.72 4.52 -17.20
CA GLY A 154 -9.45 3.33 -18.02
C GLY A 154 -10.05 3.37 -19.42
N ILE A 155 -10.71 4.48 -19.80
CA ILE A 155 -11.26 4.70 -21.15
C ILE A 155 -10.25 5.48 -21.99
N VAL A 156 -10.03 5.03 -23.22
CA VAL A 156 -9.14 5.68 -24.19
C VAL A 156 -9.89 6.81 -24.89
N ASN A 157 -10.33 7.80 -24.13
CA ASN A 157 -11.01 9.02 -24.61
C ASN A 157 -10.09 9.88 -25.50
N SER A 158 -10.61 10.95 -26.09
CA SER A 158 -9.82 11.85 -26.97
C SER A 158 -8.55 12.38 -26.29
N ALA A 159 -8.63 12.79 -25.02
CA ALA A 159 -7.46 13.28 -24.27
C ALA A 159 -6.40 12.19 -24.07
N THR A 160 -6.81 10.96 -23.79
CA THR A 160 -5.94 9.79 -23.65
C THR A 160 -5.28 9.45 -24.99
N ARG A 161 -6.04 9.44 -26.09
CA ARG A 161 -5.49 9.23 -27.45
C ARG A 161 -4.43 10.27 -27.81
N ASN A 162 -4.71 11.56 -27.55
CA ASN A 162 -3.77 12.64 -27.83
C ASN A 162 -2.48 12.49 -27.03
N ALA A 163 -2.57 12.10 -25.75
CA ALA A 163 -1.42 11.82 -24.92
C ALA A 163 -0.60 10.62 -25.43
N ILE A 164 -1.26 9.50 -25.79
CA ILE A 164 -0.57 8.32 -26.36
C ILE A 164 0.16 8.69 -27.65
N GLU A 165 -0.53 9.37 -28.57
CA GLU A 165 0.04 9.78 -29.86
C GLU A 165 1.26 10.70 -29.65
N HIS A 166 1.19 11.63 -28.69
CA HIS A 166 2.31 12.48 -28.32
C HIS A 166 3.49 11.67 -27.75
N TRP A 167 3.22 10.76 -26.83
CA TRP A 167 4.26 9.96 -26.18
C TRP A 167 5.00 9.05 -27.17
N LEU A 168 4.27 8.41 -28.09
CA LEU A 168 4.86 7.59 -29.16
C LEU A 168 5.78 8.43 -30.06
N ARG A 169 5.31 9.60 -30.51
CA ARG A 169 6.10 10.50 -31.37
C ARG A 169 7.37 11.03 -30.70
N ASN A 170 7.37 11.16 -29.38
CA ASN A 170 8.48 11.74 -28.61
C ASN A 170 9.33 10.70 -27.88
N ASN A 171 9.15 9.41 -28.19
CA ASN A 171 9.92 8.32 -27.57
C ASN A 171 9.80 8.29 -26.03
N TYR A 172 8.67 8.75 -25.50
CA TYR A 172 8.40 8.69 -24.05
C TYR A 172 8.07 7.27 -23.60
N ARG A 173 8.34 6.98 -22.33
CA ARG A 173 8.11 5.70 -21.67
C ARG A 173 7.52 5.92 -20.29
N CYS A 174 6.93 4.86 -19.72
CA CYS A 174 6.54 4.84 -18.32
C CYS A 174 7.72 5.31 -17.45
N PRO A 175 7.54 6.38 -16.66
CA PRO A 175 8.64 6.98 -15.91
C PRO A 175 8.97 6.29 -14.59
N VAL A 176 8.18 5.32 -14.18
CA VAL A 176 8.52 4.47 -13.04
C VAL A 176 8.77 3.09 -13.59
N VAL A 177 9.95 2.54 -13.33
CA VAL A 177 10.33 1.19 -13.72
C VAL A 177 10.55 0.40 -12.45
N ILE A 178 9.83 -0.71 -12.30
CA ILE A 178 10.08 -1.69 -11.24
C ILE A 178 10.85 -2.86 -11.85
N GLU A 179 11.96 -3.26 -11.21
CA GLU A 179 12.77 -4.38 -11.65
C GLU A 179 13.05 -5.35 -10.52
N ALA A 180 12.98 -6.65 -10.80
CA ALA A 180 13.42 -7.72 -9.92
C ALA A 180 14.90 -8.03 -10.18
N TRP A 181 15.72 -7.91 -9.15
CA TRP A 181 17.16 -8.15 -9.17
C TRP A 181 17.53 -9.30 -8.26
N GLN A 182 18.49 -10.10 -8.69
CA GLN A 182 19.25 -10.96 -7.80
C GLN A 182 20.15 -10.10 -6.93
N VAL A 183 20.18 -10.40 -5.64
CA VAL A 183 21.05 -9.76 -4.66
C VAL A 183 21.87 -10.79 -3.92
N ASN A 184 23.12 -10.42 -3.61
CA ASN A 184 24.01 -11.24 -2.82
C ASN A 184 23.43 -11.41 -1.38
N PRO A 185 23.30 -12.65 -0.87
CA PRO A 185 22.71 -12.90 0.44
C PRO A 185 23.48 -12.28 1.63
N SER A 186 24.79 -12.02 1.49
CA SER A 186 25.63 -11.53 2.60
C SER A 186 25.65 -10.01 2.74
N ASN A 187 25.53 -9.28 1.63
CA ASN A 187 25.68 -7.81 1.64
C ASN A 187 24.52 -7.06 0.94
N GLY A 188 23.55 -7.77 0.36
CA GLY A 188 22.38 -7.17 -0.29
C GLY A 188 22.65 -6.43 -1.60
N GLN A 189 23.87 -6.47 -2.13
CA GLN A 189 24.21 -5.80 -3.38
C GLN A 189 23.55 -6.48 -4.58
N ARG A 190 22.99 -5.68 -5.49
CA ARG A 190 22.47 -6.16 -6.78
C ARG A 190 23.57 -6.75 -7.63
N THR A 191 23.27 -7.83 -8.34
CA THR A 191 24.21 -8.50 -9.24
C THR A 191 23.69 -8.52 -10.68
N THR A 192 22.58 -9.20 -10.92
CA THR A 192 21.93 -9.31 -12.25
C THR A 192 20.42 -9.19 -12.10
N VAL A 193 19.76 -8.68 -13.13
CA VAL A 193 18.30 -8.74 -13.21
C VAL A 193 17.86 -10.20 -13.19
N ALA A 194 16.75 -10.49 -12.52
CA ALA A 194 16.09 -11.79 -12.57
C ALA A 194 15.53 -12.05 -13.98
N THR A 195 15.33 -13.32 -14.35
CA THR A 195 14.67 -13.67 -15.61
C THR A 195 13.28 -13.01 -15.70
N ASN A 196 13.01 -12.31 -16.80
CA ASN A 196 11.81 -11.47 -17.00
C ASN A 196 11.61 -10.39 -15.92
N GLY A 197 12.67 -10.01 -15.21
CA GLY A 197 12.63 -9.09 -14.09
C GLY A 197 12.72 -7.61 -14.47
N VAL A 198 12.67 -7.24 -15.75
CA VAL A 198 12.71 -5.83 -16.17
C VAL A 198 11.28 -5.31 -16.39
N ASN A 199 10.97 -4.15 -15.80
CA ASN A 199 9.70 -3.43 -15.97
C ASN A 199 8.46 -4.26 -15.62
N ILE A 200 8.46 -4.86 -14.43
CA ILE A 200 7.40 -5.73 -13.92
C ILE A 200 6.22 -4.91 -13.40
N TRP A 201 5.00 -5.44 -13.56
CA TRP A 201 3.77 -4.77 -13.19
C TRP A 201 2.92 -5.60 -12.23
N ASN A 202 2.62 -6.85 -12.61
CA ASN A 202 1.73 -7.69 -11.83
C ASN A 202 2.39 -8.11 -10.51
N TYR A 203 1.60 -8.14 -9.44
CA TYR A 203 2.08 -8.45 -8.08
C TYR A 203 2.75 -9.83 -7.97
N ASN A 204 2.40 -10.75 -8.87
CA ASN A 204 2.88 -12.13 -8.95
C ASN A 204 3.68 -12.44 -10.23
N GLU A 205 4.15 -11.43 -10.96
CA GLU A 205 4.95 -11.64 -12.17
C GLU A 205 6.29 -12.34 -11.86
N ILE A 206 6.91 -11.97 -10.74
CA ILE A 206 8.11 -12.60 -10.21
C ILE A 206 7.81 -13.14 -8.81
N THR A 207 7.66 -14.46 -8.70
CA THR A 207 7.33 -15.12 -7.42
C THR A 207 8.51 -15.83 -6.76
N GLN A 208 9.63 -15.95 -7.46
CA GLN A 208 10.85 -16.56 -6.92
C GLN A 208 11.49 -15.59 -5.93
N ALA A 209 11.58 -15.98 -4.65
CA ALA A 209 12.20 -15.14 -3.61
C ALA A 209 13.68 -15.48 -3.36
N ILE A 210 14.09 -16.71 -3.67
CA ILE A 210 15.39 -17.30 -3.33
C ILE A 210 15.87 -18.15 -4.51
N ILE A 211 17.15 -18.05 -4.82
CA ILE A 211 17.85 -18.89 -5.79
C ILE A 211 18.82 -19.80 -5.04
N ARG A 212 18.77 -21.09 -5.35
CA ARG A 212 19.60 -22.12 -4.72
C ARG A 212 20.47 -22.83 -5.75
N ASN A 213 21.66 -23.26 -5.32
CA ASN A 213 22.50 -24.14 -6.13
C ASN A 213 22.07 -25.61 -6.01
N ALA A 214 22.77 -26.51 -6.72
CA ALA A 214 22.52 -27.96 -6.68
C ALA A 214 22.70 -28.58 -5.28
N ALA A 215 23.49 -27.95 -4.40
CA ALA A 215 23.66 -28.34 -3.00
C ALA A 215 22.60 -27.72 -2.07
N ASN A 216 21.52 -27.14 -2.61
CA ASN A 216 20.42 -26.50 -1.88
C ASN A 216 20.82 -25.27 -1.04
N GLN A 217 22.01 -24.71 -1.26
CA GLN A 217 22.49 -23.50 -0.57
C GLN A 217 21.89 -22.25 -1.23
N VAL A 218 21.53 -21.25 -0.43
CA VAL A 218 21.05 -19.95 -0.94
C VAL A 218 22.22 -19.17 -1.53
N ILE A 219 22.21 -18.99 -2.84
CA ILE A 219 23.28 -18.26 -3.56
C ILE A 219 22.85 -16.85 -3.96
N ALA A 220 21.55 -16.58 -4.02
CA ALA A 220 21.00 -15.24 -4.22
C ALA A 220 19.58 -15.13 -3.65
N ARG A 221 19.17 -13.91 -3.33
CA ARG A 221 17.77 -13.56 -3.08
C ARG A 221 17.26 -12.70 -4.24
N VAL A 222 15.96 -12.72 -4.49
CA VAL A 222 15.34 -11.82 -5.47
C VAL A 222 14.64 -10.69 -4.73
N ARG A 223 14.88 -9.46 -5.19
CA ARG A 223 14.41 -8.20 -4.60
C ARG A 223 13.97 -7.24 -5.68
N MET A 224 12.94 -6.47 -5.38
CA MET A 224 12.33 -5.53 -6.29
C MET A 224 12.88 -4.15 -5.97
N PHE A 225 13.26 -3.42 -7.01
CA PHE A 225 13.78 -2.08 -6.94
C PHE A 225 12.99 -1.17 -7.88
N SER A 226 12.83 0.10 -7.50
CA SER A 226 12.24 1.11 -8.36
C SER A 226 13.29 2.08 -8.90
N ARG A 227 13.07 2.54 -10.14
CA ARG A 227 13.69 3.75 -10.72
C ARG A 227 12.58 4.70 -11.09
N ASP A 228 12.69 5.93 -10.61
CA ASP A 228 11.67 6.97 -10.80
C ASP A 228 12.24 8.18 -11.54
N PHE A 229 11.72 8.41 -12.74
CA PHE A 229 12.05 9.54 -13.61
C PHE A 229 11.03 10.69 -13.50
N THR A 230 9.99 10.56 -12.67
CA THR A 230 8.93 11.58 -12.52
C THR A 230 9.37 12.81 -11.73
N GLY A 231 10.26 12.62 -10.75
CA GLY A 231 10.55 13.63 -9.72
C GLY A 231 9.34 13.98 -8.84
N HIS A 232 8.35 13.08 -8.74
CA HIS A 232 7.10 13.33 -8.02
C HIS A 232 7.27 13.36 -6.49
N TYR A 233 8.17 12.53 -5.96
CA TYR A 233 8.45 12.45 -4.53
C TYR A 233 9.72 13.24 -4.18
N THR A 234 9.70 13.92 -3.02
CA THR A 234 10.87 14.62 -2.49
C THR A 234 11.72 13.66 -1.68
N PHE A 235 12.95 13.43 -2.12
CA PHE A 235 13.89 12.53 -1.44
C PHE A 235 14.60 13.27 -0.29
N PRO A 236 14.92 12.58 0.82
CA PRO A 236 15.82 13.14 1.82
C PRO A 236 17.23 13.34 1.22
N ALA A 237 17.99 14.30 1.74
CA ALA A 237 19.32 14.65 1.24
C ALA A 237 20.33 13.49 1.26
N THR A 238 20.09 12.48 2.09
CA THR A 238 20.86 11.24 2.21
C THR A 238 20.61 10.24 1.07
N ARG A 239 19.62 10.50 0.20
CA ARG A 239 19.31 9.63 -0.94
C ARG A 239 19.38 10.35 -2.27
N ASN A 240 20.00 9.69 -3.24
CA ASN A 240 19.97 10.12 -4.62
C ASN A 240 18.74 9.52 -5.34
N GLN A 241 17.86 10.39 -5.86
CA GLN A 241 16.71 10.00 -6.67
C GLN A 241 17.10 9.28 -7.97
N ASP A 242 18.33 9.44 -8.44
CA ASP A 242 18.85 8.83 -9.67
C ASP A 242 19.43 7.43 -9.44
N HIS A 243 19.36 6.91 -8.22
CA HIS A 243 19.68 5.52 -7.93
C HIS A 243 18.42 4.64 -7.90
N TYR A 244 18.61 3.34 -8.11
CA TYR A 244 17.61 2.32 -7.79
C TYR A 244 17.30 2.32 -6.29
N GLN A 245 16.02 2.38 -5.95
CA GLN A 245 15.54 2.34 -4.59
C GLN A 245 15.03 0.94 -4.26
N SER A 246 15.47 0.36 -3.14
CA SER A 246 14.91 -0.91 -2.67
C SER A 246 13.41 -0.73 -2.39
N LEU A 247 12.60 -1.70 -2.80
CA LEU A 247 11.15 -1.65 -2.67
C LEU A 247 10.60 -2.83 -1.88
N GLY A 248 10.99 -4.06 -2.22
CA GLY A 248 10.40 -5.23 -1.57
C GLY A 248 10.93 -6.58 -2.07
N GLY A 249 10.24 -7.64 -1.67
CA GLY A 249 10.38 -8.98 -2.23
C GLY A 249 9.00 -9.65 -2.36
N TYR A 250 8.96 -10.83 -2.97
CA TYR A 250 7.74 -11.62 -3.04
C TYR A 250 7.67 -12.61 -1.88
N ALA A 251 6.53 -12.70 -1.21
CA ALA A 251 6.25 -13.69 -0.19
C ALA A 251 5.03 -14.54 -0.53
N ARG A 252 4.99 -15.73 0.07
CA ARG A 252 3.86 -16.66 0.01
C ARG A 252 3.37 -16.89 1.43
N TYR A 253 2.05 -16.88 1.59
CA TYR A 253 1.39 -17.23 2.83
C TYR A 253 0.19 -18.10 2.52
N THR A 254 0.25 -19.36 2.95
CA THR A 254 -0.72 -20.40 2.58
C THR A 254 -0.93 -20.46 1.06
N THR A 255 -2.12 -20.14 0.56
CA THR A 255 -2.48 -20.08 -0.88
C THR A 255 -2.31 -18.69 -1.48
N TYR A 256 -1.99 -17.68 -0.66
CA TYR A 256 -1.78 -16.31 -1.07
C TYR A 256 -0.32 -16.02 -1.38
N GLY A 257 -0.10 -14.91 -2.08
CA GLY A 257 1.22 -14.35 -2.25
C GLY A 257 1.19 -12.95 -2.85
N GLY A 258 2.32 -12.26 -2.77
CA GLY A 258 2.48 -10.92 -3.29
C GLY A 258 3.63 -10.14 -2.66
N PRO A 259 3.66 -8.83 -2.91
CA PRO A 259 4.69 -7.93 -2.42
C PRO A 259 4.77 -7.87 -0.89
N GLN A 260 6.00 -7.76 -0.38
CA GLN A 260 6.27 -7.40 1.00
C GLN A 260 7.51 -6.51 1.11
N SER A 261 7.51 -5.62 2.09
CA SER A 261 8.67 -4.82 2.49
C SER A 261 9.07 -5.23 3.91
N GLU A 262 10.36 -5.42 4.13
CA GLU A 262 10.91 -5.94 5.38
C GLU A 262 12.15 -5.15 5.77
N VAL A 263 12.27 -4.91 7.07
CA VAL A 263 13.44 -4.29 7.69
C VAL A 263 14.57 -5.31 7.82
N PRO A 264 15.85 -4.94 7.55
CA PRO A 264 16.33 -3.62 7.07
C PRO A 264 16.45 -3.53 5.54
N ASN A 265 16.06 -4.58 4.81
CA ASN A 265 16.48 -4.76 3.41
C ASN A 265 15.69 -3.89 2.42
N HIS A 266 14.44 -3.58 2.72
CA HIS A 266 13.52 -2.89 1.79
C HIS A 266 13.15 -1.49 2.28
N THR A 267 13.36 -1.21 3.55
CA THR A 267 12.90 0.02 4.20
C THR A 267 13.97 1.11 4.19
N TRP A 268 13.52 2.34 4.30
CA TRP A 268 14.39 3.50 4.43
C TRP A 268 14.59 3.84 5.90
N ILE A 269 15.83 4.06 6.35
CA ILE A 269 16.10 4.54 7.72
C ILE A 269 15.26 5.79 8.07
N GLU A 270 15.05 6.66 7.11
CA GLU A 270 14.28 7.90 7.19
C GLU A 270 12.77 7.66 7.28
N ALA A 271 12.30 6.44 7.02
CA ALA A 271 10.92 6.01 7.20
C ALA A 271 10.70 5.31 8.56
N GLU A 272 11.70 5.30 9.45
CA GLU A 272 11.51 4.82 10.81
C GLU A 272 10.52 5.71 11.56
N MET A 273 9.61 5.10 12.32
CA MET A 273 8.62 5.79 13.15
C MET A 273 9.28 6.36 14.42
N THR A 274 10.19 7.32 14.27
CA THR A 274 10.77 8.09 15.38
C THR A 274 9.77 9.13 15.89
N PRO A 275 9.89 9.62 17.14
CA PRO A 275 9.01 10.65 17.68
C PRO A 275 8.86 11.87 16.76
N GLU A 276 9.96 12.33 16.16
CA GLU A 276 10.01 13.53 15.30
C GLU A 276 9.20 13.37 14.02
N ARG A 277 9.13 12.15 13.49
CA ARG A 277 8.46 11.84 12.23
C ARG A 277 7.01 11.46 12.44
N LEU A 278 6.75 10.67 13.48
CA LEU A 278 5.41 10.18 13.79
C LEU A 278 4.54 11.28 14.42
N ILE A 279 5.08 12.05 15.36
CA ILE A 279 4.31 13.05 16.12
C ILE A 279 4.51 14.44 15.50
N GLY A 280 5.76 14.80 15.23
CA GLY A 280 6.13 16.08 14.64
C GLY A 280 7.53 16.54 15.08
N PRO A 281 8.15 17.49 14.35
CA PRO A 281 9.57 17.80 14.49
C PRO A 281 10.00 18.31 15.86
N ALA A 282 9.07 18.85 16.67
CA ALA A 282 9.33 19.29 18.03
C ALA A 282 9.38 18.15 19.06
N SER A 283 8.75 17.01 18.76
CA SER A 283 8.68 15.86 19.66
C SER A 283 9.92 14.99 19.48
N THR A 284 11.09 15.49 19.87
CA THR A 284 12.32 14.70 19.69
C THR A 284 12.48 13.59 20.73
N ILE A 285 13.33 12.59 20.46
CA ILE A 285 13.71 11.57 21.45
C ILE A 285 14.18 12.25 22.74
N ALA A 286 15.05 13.26 22.64
CA ALA A 286 15.53 14.03 23.78
C ALA A 286 14.40 14.74 24.54
N THR A 287 13.43 15.31 23.81
CA THR A 287 12.27 15.99 24.40
C THR A 287 11.37 15.02 25.17
N LEU A 288 11.10 13.84 24.60
CA LEU A 288 10.31 12.80 25.27
C LEU A 288 11.07 12.19 26.46
N ALA A 289 12.39 12.01 26.34
CA ALA A 289 13.24 11.50 27.43
C ALA A 289 13.34 12.46 28.61
N ALA A 290 13.20 13.77 28.40
CA ALA A 290 13.19 14.77 29.46
C ALA A 290 11.91 14.73 30.32
N SER A 291 10.81 14.20 29.78
CA SER A 291 9.54 13.99 30.49
C SER A 291 9.02 12.58 30.22
N PRO A 292 9.72 11.53 30.72
CA PRO A 292 9.44 10.16 30.35
C PRO A 292 8.05 9.71 30.79
N ASP A 293 7.49 10.31 31.84
CA ASP A 293 6.15 10.02 32.35
C ASP A 293 5.05 10.86 31.69
N GLY A 294 5.43 11.83 30.84
CA GLY A 294 4.49 12.70 30.14
C GLY A 294 3.60 11.94 29.17
N ALA A 295 2.41 12.48 28.90
CA ALA A 295 1.38 11.80 28.09
C ALA A 295 1.89 11.40 26.70
N THR A 296 2.64 12.29 26.04
CA THR A 296 3.21 12.02 24.71
C THR A 296 4.27 10.92 24.76
N ALA A 297 5.20 10.93 25.72
CA ALA A 297 6.22 9.89 25.86
C ALA A 297 5.60 8.51 26.18
N SER A 298 4.62 8.50 27.08
CA SER A 298 3.88 7.30 27.47
C SER A 298 3.09 6.70 26.30
N THR A 299 2.35 7.53 25.57
CA THR A 299 1.59 7.10 24.39
C THR A 299 2.52 6.64 23.28
N TYR A 300 3.65 7.33 23.07
CA TYR A 300 4.64 6.95 22.06
C TYR A 300 5.25 5.58 22.33
N ARG A 301 5.62 5.25 23.59
CA ARG A 301 6.15 3.91 23.92
C ARG A 301 5.18 2.80 23.54
N VAL A 302 3.90 2.95 23.89
CA VAL A 302 2.85 1.98 23.54
C VAL A 302 2.74 1.84 22.02
N VAL A 303 2.62 2.95 21.29
CA VAL A 303 2.49 2.94 19.83
C VAL A 303 3.73 2.35 19.16
N ARG A 304 4.93 2.71 19.62
CA ARG A 304 6.19 2.21 19.08
C ARG A 304 6.33 0.72 19.31
N ALA A 305 6.08 0.24 20.54
CA ALA A 305 6.13 -1.19 20.86
C ALA A 305 5.16 -2.02 19.99
N THR A 306 3.94 -1.52 19.77
CA THR A 306 2.98 -2.11 18.83
C THR A 306 3.50 -2.07 17.40
N SER A 307 3.94 -0.91 16.91
CA SER A 307 4.40 -0.75 15.53
C SER A 307 5.57 -1.67 15.17
N GLU A 308 6.48 -1.96 16.11
CA GLU A 308 7.62 -2.87 15.90
C GLU A 308 7.16 -4.32 15.65
N GLN A 309 5.96 -4.70 16.13
CA GLN A 309 5.39 -6.02 15.85
C GLN A 309 4.47 -6.04 14.62
N GLU A 310 3.78 -4.92 14.34
CA GLU A 310 2.79 -4.87 13.25
C GLU A 310 3.37 -4.43 11.90
N CYS A 311 4.32 -3.49 11.90
CA CYS A 311 4.94 -2.93 10.70
C CYS A 311 6.45 -2.73 10.88
N MET A 312 7.07 -3.50 11.77
CA MET A 312 8.52 -3.43 12.04
C MET A 312 9.00 -1.99 12.34
N GLY A 313 8.15 -1.13 12.91
CA GLY A 313 8.49 0.25 13.27
C GLY A 313 8.77 1.19 12.09
N MET A 314 8.34 0.85 10.86
CA MET A 314 8.61 1.66 9.65
C MET A 314 7.34 2.03 8.90
N PHE A 315 7.27 3.27 8.41
CA PHE A 315 6.17 3.75 7.56
C PHE A 315 6.10 3.04 6.19
N ASP A 316 7.20 2.44 5.74
CA ASP A 316 7.34 1.77 4.45
C ASP A 316 7.54 0.25 4.56
N SER A 317 7.26 -0.33 5.73
CA SER A 317 7.04 -1.77 5.90
C SER A 317 5.58 -2.08 5.58
N ILE A 318 5.34 -2.56 4.36
CA ILE A 318 4.01 -2.77 3.78
C ILE A 318 3.90 -4.23 3.38
N ASN A 319 2.73 -4.82 3.60
CA ASN A 319 2.45 -6.20 3.21
C ASN A 319 1.28 -6.25 2.23
N ALA A 320 1.41 -7.14 1.26
CA ALA A 320 0.40 -7.46 0.28
C ALA A 320 0.58 -8.92 -0.16
N TYR A 321 0.83 -9.83 0.79
CA TYR A 321 1.16 -11.23 0.48
C TYR A 321 0.19 -12.26 1.07
N ASP A 322 -0.67 -11.85 1.99
CA ASP A 322 -1.63 -12.68 2.70
C ASP A 322 -3.06 -12.46 2.16
N ASP A 323 -4.08 -12.70 3.00
CA ASP A 323 -5.49 -12.46 2.68
C ASP A 323 -5.86 -10.98 2.67
N ALA A 324 -4.95 -10.07 3.05
CA ALA A 324 -5.15 -8.64 2.86
C ALA A 324 -4.77 -8.20 1.43
N LEU A 325 -5.51 -7.24 0.88
CA LEU A 325 -5.17 -6.63 -0.41
C LEU A 325 -3.83 -5.89 -0.32
N ILE A 326 -3.71 -5.02 0.68
CA ILE A 326 -2.49 -4.34 1.10
C ILE A 326 -2.69 -3.83 2.54
N SER A 327 -1.62 -3.70 3.31
CA SER A 327 -1.66 -3.25 4.70
C SER A 327 -0.44 -2.46 5.11
N LEU A 328 -0.65 -1.38 5.89
CA LEU A 328 0.41 -0.44 6.25
C LEU A 328 0.13 0.29 7.58
N GLY A 329 1.15 1.00 8.08
CA GLY A 329 1.06 1.86 9.25
C GLY A 329 1.22 1.14 10.59
N PRO A 330 1.21 1.87 11.72
CA PRO A 330 1.56 1.35 13.05
C PRO A 330 0.66 0.22 13.55
N CYS A 331 -0.53 0.08 12.97
CA CYS A 331 -1.47 -0.99 13.26
C CYS A 331 -1.74 -1.92 12.06
N HIS A 332 -0.93 -1.82 11.01
CA HIS A 332 -1.04 -2.63 9.80
C HIS A 332 -2.46 -2.63 9.20
N TRP A 333 -3.05 -1.44 9.05
CA TRP A 333 -4.42 -1.28 8.58
C TRP A 333 -4.58 -1.87 7.18
N THR A 334 -5.50 -2.81 7.03
CA THR A 334 -5.73 -3.53 5.76
C THR A 334 -6.65 -2.75 4.84
N MET A 335 -6.40 -2.71 3.54
CA MET A 335 -7.32 -2.10 2.54
C MET A 335 -8.59 -2.92 2.35
N GLY A 336 -8.43 -4.24 2.42
CA GLY A 336 -9.46 -5.24 2.29
C GLY A 336 -8.96 -6.55 2.80
N LEU A 337 -9.84 -7.32 3.45
CA LEU A 337 -9.58 -8.71 3.82
C LEU A 337 -10.39 -9.60 2.88
N MET A 338 -9.84 -10.74 2.46
CA MET A 338 -10.50 -11.64 1.51
C MET A 338 -11.14 -12.83 2.21
N PRO A 339 -12.43 -12.74 2.65
CA PRO A 339 -13.22 -13.90 3.00
C PRO A 339 -13.57 -14.74 1.75
N GLN A 340 -14.29 -15.85 1.96
CA GLN A 340 -14.85 -16.64 0.88
C GLN A 340 -15.81 -15.78 0.02
N GLY A 341 -15.45 -15.53 -1.24
CA GLY A 341 -16.31 -14.82 -2.22
C GLY A 341 -15.85 -13.43 -2.66
N GLY A 342 -14.72 -12.91 -2.16
CA GLY A 342 -14.15 -11.62 -2.57
C GLY A 342 -13.74 -10.76 -1.38
N TYR A 343 -13.24 -9.55 -1.62
CA TYR A 343 -12.76 -8.68 -0.55
C TYR A 343 -13.89 -7.99 0.23
N ASP A 344 -13.80 -7.99 1.55
CA ASP A 344 -14.63 -7.20 2.47
C ASP A 344 -13.89 -5.93 2.95
N ASN A 345 -14.58 -5.07 3.67
CA ASN A 345 -14.05 -3.83 4.23
C ASN A 345 -12.78 -4.04 5.08
N GLY A 346 -11.82 -3.15 4.90
CA GLY A 346 -10.60 -3.07 5.69
C GLY A 346 -10.51 -1.78 6.51
N GLU A 347 -9.49 -1.65 7.36
CA GLU A 347 -9.26 -0.45 8.19
C GLU A 347 -8.54 0.69 7.44
N LEU A 348 -7.76 0.38 6.40
CA LEU A 348 -6.98 1.38 5.67
C LEU A 348 -7.87 2.45 5.04
N PRO A 349 -9.05 2.15 4.45
CA PRO A 349 -9.93 3.20 3.94
C PRO A 349 -10.45 4.14 5.02
N GLY A 350 -10.57 3.68 6.27
CA GLY A 350 -10.85 4.53 7.42
C GLY A 350 -9.74 5.55 7.65
N PHE A 351 -8.48 5.08 7.68
CA PHE A 351 -7.30 5.95 7.74
C PHE A 351 -7.19 6.90 6.54
N LEU A 352 -7.42 6.41 5.32
CA LEU A 352 -7.36 7.22 4.10
C LEU A 352 -8.40 8.35 4.12
N SER A 353 -9.59 8.09 4.66
CA SER A 353 -10.63 9.10 4.86
C SER A 353 -10.20 10.18 5.86
N TYR A 354 -9.57 9.77 6.97
CA TYR A 354 -9.00 10.70 7.93
C TYR A 354 -7.86 11.54 7.34
N PHE A 355 -6.92 10.92 6.62
CA PHE A 355 -5.81 11.62 5.96
C PHE A 355 -6.32 12.63 4.92
N LEU A 356 -7.32 12.25 4.10
CA LEU A 356 -7.97 13.15 3.16
C LEU A 356 -8.61 14.35 3.86
N HIS A 357 -9.32 14.12 4.97
CA HIS A 357 -9.95 15.19 5.75
C HIS A 357 -8.92 16.15 6.35
N ARG A 358 -7.84 15.60 6.93
CA ARG A 358 -6.84 16.41 7.66
C ARG A 358 -5.87 17.14 6.74
N ASN A 359 -5.53 16.53 5.60
CA ASN A 359 -4.43 16.92 4.72
C ASN A 359 -4.81 16.73 3.23
N GLN A 360 -5.91 17.35 2.80
CA GLN A 360 -6.49 17.14 1.47
C GLN A 360 -5.49 17.30 0.32
N ALA A 361 -4.66 18.36 0.34
CA ALA A 361 -3.72 18.64 -0.75
C ALA A 361 -2.67 17.53 -0.92
N ASP A 362 -2.13 17.01 0.20
CA ASP A 362 -1.18 15.90 0.16
C ASP A 362 -1.85 14.60 -0.23
N TYR A 363 -3.08 14.34 0.24
CA TYR A 363 -3.86 13.19 -0.19
C TYR A 363 -4.08 13.20 -1.70
N GLN A 364 -4.54 14.34 -2.25
CA GLN A 364 -4.73 14.51 -3.69
C GLN A 364 -3.42 14.27 -4.43
N ARG A 365 -2.30 14.80 -3.95
CA ARG A 365 -1.01 14.63 -4.60
C ARG A 365 -0.59 13.16 -4.71
N VAL A 366 -0.71 12.37 -3.64
CA VAL A 366 -0.09 11.03 -3.56
C VAL A 366 -1.06 9.85 -3.70
N LEU A 367 -2.36 10.08 -3.71
CA LEU A 367 -3.39 9.03 -3.89
C LEU A 367 -4.57 9.50 -4.75
N GLY A 368 -5.13 10.67 -4.46
CA GLY A 368 -6.35 11.15 -5.13
C GLY A 368 -6.18 11.42 -6.63
N ASN A 369 -5.05 12.01 -7.03
CA ASN A 369 -4.70 12.22 -8.44
C ASN A 369 -4.32 10.91 -9.15
N PHE A 370 -4.07 9.84 -8.40
CA PHE A 370 -3.94 8.48 -8.94
C PHE A 370 -5.29 7.76 -9.03
N GLY A 371 -6.37 8.45 -8.67
CA GLY A 371 -7.73 7.95 -8.75
C GLY A 371 -8.14 7.04 -7.60
N LEU A 372 -7.46 7.06 -6.45
CA LEU A 372 -7.86 6.29 -5.27
C LEU A 372 -8.54 7.17 -4.23
N TYR A 373 -9.76 6.80 -3.84
CA TYR A 373 -10.54 7.46 -2.78
C TYR A 373 -11.11 6.42 -1.80
N PRO A 374 -11.33 6.76 -0.52
CA PRO A 374 -12.04 5.87 0.41
C PRO A 374 -13.54 5.82 0.07
N SER A 375 -14.27 4.87 0.64
CA SER A 375 -15.70 4.67 0.36
C SER A 375 -16.60 5.79 0.86
N SER A 376 -16.14 6.54 1.87
CA SER A 376 -16.91 7.61 2.51
C SER A 376 -15.99 8.68 3.06
N ALA A 377 -16.49 9.92 3.14
CA ALA A 377 -15.82 11.03 3.79
C ALA A 377 -15.74 10.82 5.31
N TRP A 378 -14.75 11.45 5.94
CA TRP A 378 -14.58 11.39 7.39
C TRP A 378 -15.71 12.17 8.06
N ALA A 379 -16.49 11.48 8.89
CA ALA A 379 -17.64 12.07 9.59
C ALA A 379 -17.32 12.51 11.03
N GLY A 380 -16.12 12.19 11.53
CA GLY A 380 -15.73 12.39 12.92
C GLY A 380 -15.48 11.07 13.66
N ALA A 381 -15.05 11.21 14.90
CA ALA A 381 -14.79 10.09 15.80
C ALA A 381 -16.07 9.35 16.21
N ASN A 382 -16.05 8.02 16.19
CA ASN A 382 -17.12 7.13 16.67
C ASN A 382 -18.47 7.31 15.94
N VAL A 383 -18.46 7.88 14.74
CA VAL A 383 -19.67 8.19 13.97
C VAL A 383 -19.49 7.95 12.47
N GLY A 384 -20.62 7.93 11.76
CA GLY A 384 -20.66 7.82 10.31
C GLY A 384 -20.43 6.41 9.78
N PRO A 385 -20.45 6.24 8.44
CA PRO A 385 -20.50 4.94 7.80
C PRO A 385 -19.20 4.13 7.93
N LEU A 386 -18.10 4.77 8.28
CA LEU A 386 -16.82 4.11 8.51
C LEU A 386 -16.72 3.51 9.92
N TRP A 387 -17.52 3.97 10.88
CA TRP A 387 -17.42 3.52 12.26
C TRP A 387 -18.07 2.15 12.46
N ASN A 388 -17.25 1.16 12.82
CA ASN A 388 -17.72 -0.14 13.27
C ASN A 388 -17.82 -0.14 14.81
N GLN A 389 -19.04 0.03 15.31
CA GLN A 389 -19.31 0.12 16.74
C GLN A 389 -18.92 -1.14 17.52
N THR A 390 -19.18 -2.33 16.97
CA THR A 390 -18.89 -3.62 17.61
C THR A 390 -17.39 -3.85 17.75
N GLY A 391 -16.64 -3.59 16.68
CA GLY A 391 -15.20 -3.78 16.61
C GLY A 391 -14.39 -2.55 17.05
N ARG A 392 -15.03 -1.46 17.48
CA ARG A 392 -14.41 -0.19 17.89
C ARG A 392 -13.27 0.27 16.95
N LYS A 393 -13.56 0.28 15.65
CA LYS A 393 -12.60 0.62 14.60
C LYS A 393 -13.26 1.29 13.41
N TYR A 394 -12.45 1.89 12.54
CA TYR A 394 -12.93 2.56 11.34
C TYR A 394 -12.61 1.68 10.13
N THR A 395 -13.64 1.21 9.44
CA THR A 395 -13.52 0.30 8.30
C THR A 395 -14.31 0.80 7.11
N GLY A 396 -13.83 0.55 5.90
CA GLY A 396 -14.53 0.89 4.68
C GLY A 396 -13.96 0.16 3.48
N TRP A 397 -14.29 0.68 2.30
CA TRP A 397 -13.79 0.19 1.03
C TRP A 397 -13.18 1.33 0.21
N ILE A 398 -12.86 1.08 -1.06
CA ILE A 398 -12.24 2.06 -1.95
C ILE A 398 -13.13 2.36 -3.16
N ARG A 399 -12.91 3.56 -3.71
CA ARG A 399 -13.54 4.12 -4.90
C ARG A 399 -12.47 4.53 -5.89
N GLN A 400 -12.86 4.60 -7.15
CA GLN A 400 -11.97 5.02 -8.23
C GLN A 400 -12.63 5.99 -9.19
N HIS A 401 -11.82 6.69 -9.98
CA HIS A 401 -12.32 7.53 -11.07
C HIS A 401 -13.05 6.70 -12.14
N ASN A 402 -14.07 7.31 -12.73
CA ASN A 402 -14.68 6.92 -14.00
C ASN A 402 -14.62 8.11 -14.98
N GLU A 403 -15.22 7.97 -16.16
CA GLU A 403 -15.14 9.01 -17.19
C GLU A 403 -15.89 10.31 -16.82
N GLN A 404 -16.85 10.23 -15.91
CA GLN A 404 -17.62 11.38 -15.44
C GLN A 404 -16.94 12.12 -14.28
N THR A 405 -15.85 11.58 -13.71
CA THR A 405 -15.21 12.18 -12.54
C THR A 405 -14.66 13.57 -12.86
N GLN A 406 -15.15 14.57 -12.15
CA GLN A 406 -14.52 15.89 -12.11
C GLN A 406 -13.33 15.87 -11.14
N VAL A 407 -12.13 15.62 -11.66
CA VAL A 407 -10.91 15.37 -10.86
C VAL A 407 -10.67 16.42 -9.77
N ALA A 408 -10.81 17.71 -10.09
CA ALA A 408 -10.61 18.80 -9.13
C ALA A 408 -11.63 18.80 -7.97
N GLN A 409 -12.82 18.24 -8.20
CA GLN A 409 -13.91 18.19 -7.21
C GLN A 409 -14.03 16.85 -6.51
N ALA A 410 -13.26 15.83 -6.91
CA ALA A 410 -13.34 14.47 -6.36
C ALA A 410 -13.30 14.40 -4.81
N PRO A 411 -12.47 15.19 -4.09
CA PRO A 411 -12.54 15.25 -2.62
C PRO A 411 -13.89 15.67 -2.07
N THR A 412 -14.52 16.67 -2.69
CA THR A 412 -15.82 17.20 -2.24
C THR A 412 -16.98 16.29 -2.65
N ILE A 413 -16.87 15.61 -3.80
CA ILE A 413 -17.85 14.63 -4.29
C ILE A 413 -18.00 13.48 -3.31
N LEU A 414 -16.92 13.10 -2.61
CA LEU A 414 -16.95 12.02 -1.63
C LEU A 414 -17.95 12.26 -0.49
N ALA A 415 -18.20 13.52 -0.13
CA ALA A 415 -19.20 13.91 0.88
C ALA A 415 -20.62 14.04 0.29
N GLN A 416 -20.79 13.99 -1.04
CA GLN A 416 -22.05 14.20 -1.73
C GLN A 416 -22.71 12.86 -2.09
N ALA A 417 -23.56 12.35 -1.19
CA ALA A 417 -24.19 11.03 -1.33
C ALA A 417 -24.92 10.81 -2.68
N ALA A 418 -25.55 11.84 -3.24
CA ALA A 418 -26.27 11.75 -4.51
C ALA A 418 -25.35 11.59 -5.74
N GLN A 419 -24.09 12.03 -5.65
CA GLN A 419 -23.16 12.11 -6.78
C GLN A 419 -22.03 11.09 -6.70
N VAL A 420 -21.67 10.64 -5.48
CA VAL A 420 -20.47 9.83 -5.26
C VAL A 420 -20.45 8.54 -6.08
N ASN A 421 -21.56 7.83 -6.24
CA ASN A 421 -21.57 6.60 -7.04
C ASN A 421 -21.52 6.86 -8.54
N GLN A 422 -21.96 8.03 -9.01
CA GLN A 422 -21.97 8.39 -10.43
C GLN A 422 -20.59 8.86 -10.91
N GLN A 423 -19.77 9.43 -10.02
CA GLN A 423 -18.46 9.99 -10.36
C GLN A 423 -17.29 9.26 -9.70
N LEU A 424 -17.49 8.55 -8.60
CA LEU A 424 -16.47 7.79 -7.87
C LEU A 424 -17.03 6.41 -7.52
N PRO A 425 -17.30 5.53 -8.50
CA PRO A 425 -17.84 4.20 -8.24
C PRO A 425 -16.92 3.41 -7.30
N MET A 426 -17.54 2.54 -6.49
CA MET A 426 -16.78 1.58 -5.68
C MET A 426 -16.01 0.62 -6.60
N VAL A 427 -14.81 0.25 -6.19
CA VAL A 427 -14.04 -0.80 -6.87
C VAL A 427 -14.74 -2.14 -6.65
N ASP A 428 -14.82 -2.96 -7.69
CA ASP A 428 -15.35 -4.33 -7.58
C ASP A 428 -14.50 -5.14 -6.58
N ARG A 429 -15.19 -5.90 -5.72
CA ARG A 429 -14.59 -6.70 -4.65
C ARG A 429 -14.04 -8.03 -5.17
N ALA A 430 -14.33 -8.41 -6.41
CA ALA A 430 -13.74 -9.59 -7.03
C ALA A 430 -12.20 -9.48 -7.03
N PRO A 431 -11.45 -10.55 -6.66
CA PRO A 431 -9.99 -10.51 -6.65
C PRO A 431 -9.39 -10.16 -8.02
N ALA A 432 -10.07 -10.52 -9.11
CA ALA A 432 -9.66 -10.18 -10.47
C ALA A 432 -9.61 -8.67 -10.73
N GLU A 433 -10.39 -7.86 -10.00
CA GLU A 433 -10.40 -6.39 -10.12
C GLU A 433 -9.61 -5.71 -9.00
N ALA A 434 -9.87 -6.11 -7.74
CA ALA A 434 -9.26 -5.47 -6.58
C ALA A 434 -7.72 -5.60 -6.57
N ASN A 435 -7.17 -6.70 -7.10
CA ASN A 435 -5.72 -6.92 -7.18
C ASN A 435 -4.96 -5.89 -8.03
N TYR A 436 -5.64 -5.01 -8.77
CA TYR A 436 -5.02 -3.81 -9.35
C TYR A 436 -4.23 -3.02 -8.30
N PHE A 437 -4.80 -2.83 -7.09
CA PHE A 437 -4.18 -2.10 -5.98
C PHE A 437 -3.12 -2.91 -5.22
N LYS A 438 -2.86 -4.16 -5.66
CA LYS A 438 -1.80 -5.05 -5.16
C LYS A 438 -0.52 -5.00 -6.01
N THR A 439 -0.60 -4.39 -7.20
CA THR A 439 0.49 -4.36 -8.19
C THR A 439 1.75 -3.67 -7.66
N TRP A 440 2.90 -3.94 -8.30
CA TRP A 440 4.18 -3.36 -7.86
C TRP A 440 4.19 -1.84 -7.91
N HIS A 441 3.43 -1.23 -8.83
CA HIS A 441 3.33 0.23 -8.93
C HIS A 441 2.44 0.84 -7.83
N TRP A 442 1.36 0.16 -7.41
CA TRP A 442 0.61 0.59 -6.23
C TRP A 442 1.41 0.39 -4.94
N PHE A 443 2.09 -0.75 -4.80
CA PHE A 443 3.01 -0.99 -3.69
C PHE A 443 4.10 0.09 -3.60
N TYR A 444 4.69 0.46 -4.74
CA TYR A 444 5.62 1.60 -4.86
C TYR A 444 5.03 2.91 -4.36
N ARG A 445 3.81 3.27 -4.77
CA ARG A 445 3.15 4.51 -4.34
C ARG A 445 2.93 4.56 -2.84
N PHE A 446 2.45 3.48 -2.24
CA PHE A 446 2.28 3.42 -0.78
C PHE A 446 3.62 3.50 -0.05
N ALA A 447 4.65 2.80 -0.51
CA ALA A 447 5.99 2.86 0.07
C ALA A 447 6.56 4.28 0.02
N MET A 448 6.49 4.94 -1.14
CA MET A 448 6.99 6.29 -1.30
C MET A 448 6.18 7.33 -0.53
N ALA A 449 4.86 7.17 -0.41
CA ALA A 449 4.04 8.02 0.44
C ALA A 449 4.48 7.89 1.91
N GLY A 450 4.65 6.66 2.41
CA GLY A 450 5.18 6.40 3.75
C GLY A 450 6.58 6.95 3.98
N ARG A 451 7.44 6.96 2.95
CA ARG A 451 8.82 7.48 3.01
C ARG A 451 8.92 9.01 3.03
N THR A 452 8.01 9.71 2.35
CA THR A 452 8.24 11.11 1.94
C THR A 452 7.14 12.09 2.32
N VAL A 453 6.02 11.63 2.88
CA VAL A 453 4.85 12.48 3.17
C VAL A 453 4.63 12.59 4.67
N ALA A 454 5.22 13.63 5.28
CA ALA A 454 5.14 13.86 6.72
C ALA A 454 3.68 13.99 7.23
N SER A 455 2.79 14.60 6.45
CA SER A 455 1.38 14.74 6.83
C SER A 455 0.63 13.40 6.89
N MET A 456 0.99 12.44 6.03
CA MET A 456 0.50 11.07 6.10
C MET A 456 1.04 10.36 7.33
N GLN A 457 2.35 10.49 7.61
CA GLN A 457 3.01 9.92 8.80
C GLN A 457 2.34 10.42 10.10
N GLN A 458 2.13 11.73 10.22
CA GLN A 458 1.48 12.35 11.38
C GLN A 458 -0.01 12.00 11.48
N SER A 459 -0.70 11.81 10.35
CA SER A 459 -2.09 11.32 10.38
C SER A 459 -2.17 9.89 10.93
N MET A 460 -1.11 9.08 10.81
CA MET A 460 -1.07 7.74 11.42
C MET A 460 -1.01 7.81 12.94
N TRP A 461 -0.31 8.81 13.50
CA TRP A 461 -0.26 9.07 14.94
C TRP A 461 -1.64 9.41 15.50
N ASP A 462 -2.39 10.27 14.83
CA ASP A 462 -3.75 10.60 15.24
C ASP A 462 -4.65 9.37 15.21
N MET A 463 -4.59 8.58 14.13
CA MET A 463 -5.48 7.43 13.94
C MET A 463 -5.21 6.30 14.94
N VAL A 464 -3.95 6.02 15.29
CA VAL A 464 -3.64 5.03 16.33
C VAL A 464 -4.07 5.51 17.71
N ARG A 465 -3.94 6.81 18.01
CA ARG A 465 -4.42 7.36 19.28
C ARG A 465 -5.94 7.33 19.37
N MET A 466 -6.68 7.64 18.30
CA MET A 466 -8.14 7.44 18.26
C MET A 466 -8.50 5.99 18.58
N ARG A 467 -7.78 5.01 18.02
CA ARG A 467 -7.97 3.59 18.33
C ARG A 467 -7.75 3.29 19.81
N ILE A 468 -6.69 3.84 20.43
CA ILE A 468 -6.42 3.68 21.87
C ILE A 468 -7.54 4.32 22.70
N ARG A 469 -7.97 5.54 22.38
CA ARG A 469 -9.09 6.23 23.04
C ARG A 469 -10.35 5.38 23.00
N ASP A 470 -10.72 4.89 21.82
CA ASP A 470 -11.96 4.16 21.59
C ASP A 470 -11.94 2.78 22.27
N LEU A 471 -10.78 2.13 22.28
CA LEU A 471 -10.52 0.89 23.01
C LEU A 471 -10.64 1.09 24.53
N ARG A 472 -10.01 2.14 25.08
CA ARG A 472 -10.09 2.45 26.51
C ARG A 472 -11.52 2.76 26.95
N GLY A 473 -12.35 3.31 26.06
CA GLY A 473 -13.77 3.59 26.31
C GLY A 473 -14.71 2.39 26.29
N VAL A 474 -14.21 1.17 26.02
CA VAL A 474 -15.06 -0.04 26.02
C VAL A 474 -15.55 -0.34 27.44
N ALA A 475 -16.85 -0.23 27.66
CA ALA A 475 -17.49 -0.64 28.90
C ALA A 475 -17.50 -2.16 29.04
N ILE A 476 -17.13 -2.66 30.22
CA ILE A 476 -17.10 -4.06 30.57
C ILE A 476 -17.72 -4.27 31.95
N SER A 477 -18.60 -5.27 32.01
CA SER A 477 -19.18 -5.82 33.23
C SER A 477 -18.62 -7.22 33.43
N VAL A 478 -18.10 -7.50 34.63
CA VAL A 478 -17.58 -8.80 35.01
C VAL A 478 -18.25 -9.28 36.29
N GLN A 479 -18.62 -10.56 36.29
CA GLN A 479 -19.09 -11.29 37.45
C GLN A 479 -18.21 -12.54 37.65
N ALA A 480 -17.45 -12.56 38.74
CA ALA A 480 -16.56 -13.66 39.13
C ALA A 480 -17.01 -14.18 40.51
N GLY A 481 -17.85 -15.22 40.51
CA GLY A 481 -18.53 -15.66 41.73
C GLY A 481 -19.43 -14.56 42.30
N THR A 482 -19.13 -14.12 43.52
CA THR A 482 -19.85 -13.02 44.20
C THR A 482 -19.29 -11.63 43.89
N ILE A 483 -18.12 -11.55 43.25
CA ILE A 483 -17.49 -10.28 42.89
C ILE A 483 -18.14 -9.77 41.60
N GLN A 484 -18.66 -8.55 41.64
CA GLN A 484 -19.19 -7.87 40.47
C GLN A 484 -18.52 -6.51 40.29
N VAL A 485 -17.84 -6.32 39.16
CA VAL A 485 -17.14 -5.08 38.82
C VAL A 485 -17.57 -4.57 37.45
N ASN A 486 -17.92 -3.28 37.37
CA ASN A 486 -18.37 -2.62 36.16
C ASN A 486 -17.50 -1.38 35.94
N SER A 487 -16.83 -1.30 34.79
CA SER A 487 -16.02 -0.13 34.43
C SER A 487 -15.70 -0.13 32.94
N THR A 488 -14.68 0.63 32.53
CA THR A 488 -14.14 0.58 31.17
C THR A 488 -12.80 -0.16 31.12
N LEU A 489 -12.39 -0.60 29.94
CA LEU A 489 -11.04 -1.15 29.75
C LEU A 489 -9.95 -0.19 30.21
N GLY A 490 -10.11 1.11 29.97
CA GLY A 490 -9.15 2.13 30.37
C GLY A 490 -9.09 2.41 31.87
N GLU A 491 -10.08 1.96 32.64
CA GLU A 491 -10.08 2.00 34.10
C GLU A 491 -9.58 0.69 34.71
N PHE A 492 -9.86 -0.47 34.09
CA PHE A 492 -9.29 -1.73 34.55
C PHE A 492 -7.79 -1.79 34.28
N TYR A 493 -7.36 -1.50 33.05
CA TYR A 493 -5.98 -1.59 32.60
C TYR A 493 -5.40 -0.20 32.43
N THR A 494 -4.43 0.16 33.28
CA THR A 494 -3.87 1.53 33.31
C THR A 494 -2.36 1.58 33.21
N SER A 495 -1.69 0.44 33.07
CA SER A 495 -0.26 0.38 32.76
C SER A 495 -0.01 0.48 31.26
N GLU A 496 1.16 0.98 30.87
CA GLU A 496 1.57 1.01 29.46
C GLU A 496 1.62 -0.39 28.87
N LYS A 497 2.10 -1.35 29.66
CA LYS A 497 2.17 -2.77 29.25
C LYS A 497 0.79 -3.32 28.94
N ALA A 498 -0.19 -3.13 29.81
CA ALA A 498 -1.55 -3.63 29.59
C ALA A 498 -2.21 -2.96 28.38
N ILE A 499 -2.08 -1.64 28.23
CA ILE A 499 -2.63 -0.91 27.06
C ILE A 499 -1.95 -1.37 25.77
N GLY A 500 -0.64 -1.62 25.77
CA GLY A 500 0.07 -2.19 24.62
C GLY A 500 -0.44 -3.58 24.23
N ILE A 501 -0.67 -4.46 25.21
CA ILE A 501 -1.24 -5.80 24.99
C ILE A 501 -2.65 -5.70 24.41
N LEU A 502 -3.51 -4.85 24.99
CA LEU A 502 -4.88 -4.64 24.50
C LEU A 502 -4.90 -4.07 23.07
N LEU A 503 -4.09 -3.05 22.78
CA LEU A 503 -3.98 -2.49 21.43
C LEU A 503 -3.52 -3.56 20.45
N ARG A 504 -2.44 -4.26 20.82
CA ARG A 504 -1.97 -5.55 20.32
C ARG A 504 -3.08 -6.47 19.82
N TRP A 505 -3.81 -6.95 20.80
CA TRP A 505 -4.83 -7.96 20.64
C TRP A 505 -5.99 -7.42 19.79
N HIS A 506 -6.35 -6.16 19.99
CA HIS A 506 -7.43 -5.51 19.26
C HIS A 506 -7.10 -5.32 17.77
N ILE A 507 -5.83 -5.17 17.39
CA ILE A 507 -5.41 -5.15 15.98
C ILE A 507 -5.72 -6.49 15.32
N TYR A 508 -5.34 -7.59 15.96
CA TYR A 508 -5.50 -8.93 15.39
C TYR A 508 -6.94 -9.48 15.49
N ARG A 509 -7.63 -9.22 16.60
CA ARG A 509 -8.99 -9.71 16.91
C ARG A 509 -9.81 -8.67 17.68
N PRO A 510 -10.32 -7.62 17.01
CA PRO A 510 -11.09 -6.56 17.67
C PRO A 510 -12.23 -7.08 18.56
N ALA A 511 -13.01 -8.04 18.04
CA ALA A 511 -14.15 -8.63 18.74
C ALA A 511 -13.77 -9.46 19.99
N HIS A 512 -12.53 -9.93 20.11
CA HIS A 512 -12.07 -10.58 21.34
C HIS A 512 -11.99 -9.55 22.47
N VAL A 513 -11.46 -8.37 22.14
CA VAL A 513 -11.19 -7.30 23.10
C VAL A 513 -12.44 -6.52 23.47
N THR A 514 -13.33 -6.28 22.51
CA THR A 514 -14.63 -5.64 22.78
C THR A 514 -15.70 -6.62 23.27
N GLY A 515 -15.44 -7.92 23.14
CA GLY A 515 -16.36 -9.01 23.47
C GLY A 515 -15.94 -9.79 24.71
N GLN A 516 -16.16 -11.11 24.67
CA GLN A 516 -16.12 -11.98 25.85
C GLN A 516 -14.69 -12.32 26.32
N ARG A 517 -13.72 -12.45 25.42
CA ARG A 517 -12.39 -13.00 25.74
C ARG A 517 -11.64 -12.17 26.79
N VAL A 518 -11.66 -10.84 26.69
CA VAL A 518 -11.02 -9.99 27.71
C VAL A 518 -11.81 -9.96 29.02
N ARG A 519 -13.13 -10.21 28.99
CA ARG A 519 -13.93 -10.42 30.21
C ARG A 519 -13.52 -11.70 30.92
N ASP A 520 -13.40 -12.79 30.17
CA ASP A 520 -12.97 -14.09 30.71
C ASP A 520 -11.55 -14.00 31.28
N SER A 521 -10.66 -13.24 30.63
CA SER A 521 -9.33 -12.95 31.14
C SER A 521 -9.39 -12.24 32.51
N LEU A 522 -10.21 -11.20 32.64
CA LEU A 522 -10.39 -10.50 33.92
C LEU A 522 -11.02 -11.40 35.00
N ILE A 523 -12.00 -12.25 34.65
CA ILE A 523 -12.59 -13.26 35.56
C ILE A 523 -11.51 -14.22 36.06
N SER A 524 -10.64 -14.67 35.16
CA SER A 524 -9.58 -15.62 35.47
C SER A 524 -8.53 -14.99 36.38
N ALA A 525 -8.19 -13.72 36.17
CA ALA A 525 -7.30 -12.97 37.05
C ALA A 525 -7.87 -12.82 38.47
N ILE A 526 -9.17 -12.48 38.58
CA ILE A 526 -9.87 -12.35 39.86
C ILE A 526 -9.88 -13.68 40.62
N ASN A 527 -10.28 -14.77 39.95
CA ASN A 527 -10.35 -16.11 40.54
C ASN A 527 -8.96 -16.64 40.92
N GLY A 528 -7.93 -16.32 40.14
CA GLY A 528 -6.55 -16.75 40.38
C GLY A 528 -5.85 -16.00 41.51
N HIS A 529 -6.41 -14.88 41.98
CA HIS A 529 -5.82 -14.03 43.02
C HIS A 529 -6.82 -13.69 44.14
N PRO A 530 -7.37 -14.69 44.87
CA PRO A 530 -8.38 -14.48 45.90
C PRO A 530 -7.89 -13.68 47.11
N GLN A 531 -6.57 -13.51 47.28
CA GLN A 531 -5.95 -12.70 48.32
C GLN A 531 -6.11 -11.19 48.10
N LEU A 532 -6.44 -10.75 46.87
CA LEU A 532 -6.66 -9.33 46.55
C LEU A 532 -8.12 -8.95 46.83
N ASN A 533 -8.35 -7.72 47.31
CA ASN A 533 -9.70 -7.24 47.58
C ASN A 533 -10.34 -6.67 46.30
N TRP A 534 -11.02 -7.51 45.54
CA TRP A 534 -11.69 -7.15 44.29
C TRP A 534 -13.04 -6.44 44.45
N ASN A 535 -13.59 -6.39 45.67
CA ASN A 535 -14.89 -5.75 45.96
C ASN A 535 -14.80 -4.23 46.15
N ILE A 536 -13.64 -3.63 45.87
CA ILE A 536 -13.44 -2.18 45.83
C ILE A 536 -13.53 -1.66 44.40
N ALA A 537 -13.75 -0.35 44.24
CA ALA A 537 -13.80 0.27 42.93
C ALA A 537 -12.46 0.11 42.18
N PRO A 538 -12.44 -0.10 40.84
CA PRO A 538 -11.19 -0.21 40.08
C PRO A 538 -10.24 0.98 40.22
N ALA A 539 -10.76 2.17 40.52
CA ALA A 539 -9.95 3.36 40.83
C ALA A 539 -9.11 3.21 42.12
N GLN A 540 -9.45 2.26 42.99
CA GLN A 540 -8.76 1.97 44.26
C GLN A 540 -7.84 0.74 44.15
N TRP A 541 -7.80 0.07 43.00
CA TRP A 541 -6.90 -1.05 42.75
C TRP A 541 -5.42 -0.60 42.82
N THR A 542 -4.60 -1.48 43.39
CA THR A 542 -3.16 -1.27 43.60
C THR A 542 -2.33 -1.85 42.45
N ASP A 543 -1.00 -1.67 42.50
CA ASP A 543 -0.06 -2.33 41.57
C ASP A 543 -0.21 -3.85 41.56
N ALA A 544 -0.54 -4.47 42.70
CA ALA A 544 -0.76 -5.91 42.76
C ALA A 544 -1.99 -6.36 41.93
N HIS A 545 -3.03 -5.54 41.87
CA HIS A 545 -4.20 -5.80 41.03
C HIS A 545 -3.86 -5.62 39.55
N GLU A 546 -3.15 -4.52 39.20
CA GLU A 546 -2.71 -4.26 37.82
C GLU A 546 -1.78 -5.38 37.31
N LEU A 547 -0.86 -5.87 38.15
CA LEU A 547 0.02 -6.98 37.82
C LEU A 547 -0.79 -8.25 37.51
N ALA A 548 -1.69 -8.65 38.42
CA ALA A 548 -2.52 -9.85 38.28
C ALA A 548 -3.35 -9.85 36.97
N ILE A 549 -4.01 -8.74 36.66
CA ILE A 549 -4.82 -8.64 35.42
C ILE A 549 -3.94 -8.56 34.17
N THR A 550 -2.76 -7.92 34.25
CA THR A 550 -1.86 -7.76 33.10
C THR A 550 -1.18 -9.08 32.74
N GLU A 551 -0.76 -9.87 33.72
CA GLU A 551 -0.16 -11.19 33.50
C GLU A 551 -1.17 -12.15 32.89
N GLN A 552 -2.40 -12.19 33.42
CA GLN A 552 -3.47 -13.01 32.84
C GLN A 552 -3.83 -12.56 31.43
N LEU A 553 -3.95 -11.23 31.21
CA LEU A 553 -4.21 -10.67 29.89
C LEU A 553 -3.11 -11.06 28.88
N LEU A 554 -1.84 -10.98 29.29
CA LEU A 554 -0.71 -11.37 28.44
C LEU A 554 -0.76 -12.85 28.10
N ALA A 555 -1.02 -13.73 29.07
CA ALA A 555 -1.12 -15.17 28.85
C ALA A 555 -2.20 -15.51 27.82
N ASP A 556 -3.39 -14.92 27.97
CA ASP A 556 -4.51 -15.15 27.05
C ASP A 556 -4.25 -14.54 25.66
N ALA A 557 -3.56 -13.40 25.60
CA ALA A 557 -3.18 -12.77 24.35
C ALA A 557 -2.12 -13.57 23.59
N ILE A 558 -1.14 -14.16 24.30
CA ILE A 558 -0.11 -15.05 23.73
C ILE A 558 -0.75 -16.29 23.10
N ALA A 559 -1.78 -16.85 23.74
CA ALA A 559 -2.52 -17.99 23.19
C ALA A 559 -3.22 -17.69 21.85
N VAL A 560 -3.44 -16.40 21.55
CA VAL A 560 -4.00 -15.93 20.26
C VAL A 560 -2.90 -15.58 19.27
N ASN A 561 -1.82 -14.93 19.74
CA ASN A 561 -0.72 -14.47 18.92
C ASN A 561 0.57 -14.35 19.76
N ASP A 562 1.51 -15.27 19.55
CA ASP A 562 2.72 -15.44 20.35
C ASP A 562 3.65 -14.22 20.39
N THR A 563 3.66 -13.40 19.34
CA THR A 563 4.45 -12.16 19.29
C THR A 563 3.95 -11.07 20.25
N GLN A 564 2.88 -11.32 21.03
CA GLN A 564 2.51 -10.49 22.17
C GLN A 564 3.63 -10.44 23.21
N ASP A 565 4.39 -11.52 23.36
CA ASP A 565 5.53 -11.56 24.29
C ASP A 565 6.65 -10.60 23.86
N ARG A 566 6.86 -10.44 22.54
CA ARG A 566 7.82 -9.46 22.01
C ARG A 566 7.37 -8.02 22.26
N LEU A 567 6.07 -7.74 22.14
CA LEU A 567 5.50 -6.44 22.52
C LEU A 567 5.70 -6.19 24.02
N ALA A 568 5.36 -7.17 24.87
CA ALA A 568 5.44 -7.07 26.32
C ALA A 568 6.88 -6.90 26.82
N SER A 569 7.85 -7.38 26.05
CA SER A 569 9.29 -7.29 26.30
C SER A 569 9.98 -6.13 25.58
N TRP A 570 9.24 -5.21 24.96
CA TRP A 570 9.84 -4.05 24.28
C TRP A 570 10.57 -3.13 25.28
N PRO A 571 11.78 -2.62 24.95
CA PRO A 571 12.50 -2.72 23.67
C PRO A 571 13.56 -3.84 23.61
N THR A 572 13.50 -4.86 24.46
CA THR A 572 14.56 -5.88 24.60
C THR A 572 14.22 -7.25 24.03
N TYR A 573 13.18 -7.35 23.19
CA TYR A 573 12.77 -8.63 22.62
C TYR A 573 13.81 -9.21 21.64
N ALA A 574 13.86 -10.55 21.58
CA ALA A 574 14.80 -11.27 20.72
C ALA A 574 14.62 -10.91 19.24
N GLY A 575 15.73 -10.59 18.56
CA GLY A 575 15.75 -10.23 17.14
C GLY A 575 15.60 -8.72 16.85
N ARG A 576 15.32 -7.87 17.85
CA ARG A 576 15.24 -6.42 17.65
C ARG A 576 16.51 -5.82 17.05
N ASN A 577 17.69 -6.21 17.54
CA ASN A 577 18.99 -5.71 17.06
C ASN A 577 19.20 -5.96 15.55
N GLY A 578 18.62 -7.04 15.00
CA GLY A 578 18.69 -7.33 13.57
C GLY A 578 17.86 -6.38 12.69
N ARG A 579 17.00 -5.55 13.30
CA ARG A 579 16.19 -4.54 12.60
C ARG A 579 16.96 -3.26 12.31
N GLN A 580 18.11 -3.03 12.95
CA GLN A 580 18.96 -1.86 12.69
C GLN A 580 18.22 -0.52 12.83
N TYR A 581 17.34 -0.42 13.84
CA TYR A 581 16.66 0.83 14.18
C TYR A 581 17.68 1.90 14.61
N THR A 582 17.38 3.16 14.27
CA THR A 582 18.06 4.32 14.82
C THR A 582 17.59 4.64 16.23
N LEU A 583 16.31 4.35 16.54
CA LEU A 583 15.79 4.47 17.89
C LEU A 583 16.27 3.28 18.75
N ASN A 584 17.06 3.57 19.79
CA ASN A 584 17.52 2.56 20.73
C ASN A 584 16.48 2.36 21.84
N ASN A 585 16.89 2.53 23.10
CA ASN A 585 16.11 2.25 24.30
C ASN A 585 16.00 3.48 25.21
N GLU A 586 16.26 4.68 24.69
CA GLU A 586 16.36 5.93 25.45
C GLU A 586 15.08 6.28 26.22
N LEU A 587 13.92 5.76 25.79
CA LEU A 587 12.62 6.00 26.42
C LEU A 587 12.22 4.98 27.49
N GLY A 588 13.02 3.91 27.68
CA GLY A 588 12.73 2.83 28.63
C GLY A 588 11.72 1.80 28.13
N SER A 589 11.44 0.78 28.94
CA SER A 589 10.44 -0.27 28.67
C SER A 589 9.01 0.21 28.90
N LEU A 590 8.03 -0.60 28.47
CA LEU A 590 6.63 -0.39 28.84
C LEU A 590 6.46 -0.48 30.36
N ARG A 591 6.03 0.61 30.99
CA ARG A 591 5.81 0.67 32.43
C ARG A 591 4.65 -0.25 32.86
N THR A 592 4.83 -0.94 33.99
CA THR A 592 3.89 -1.94 34.53
C THR A 592 3.06 -1.44 35.70
N GLY A 593 3.48 -0.35 36.35
CA GLY A 593 2.77 0.21 37.50
C GLY A 593 1.34 0.66 37.14
N ARG A 594 0.44 0.56 38.10
CA ARG A 594 -0.91 1.11 38.02
C ARG A 594 -0.82 2.60 37.70
N ARG A 595 -1.66 3.07 36.78
CA ARG A 595 -1.72 4.46 36.27
C ARG A 595 -0.45 4.95 35.59
N SER A 596 0.45 4.05 35.18
CA SER A 596 1.64 4.45 34.43
C SER A 596 1.34 4.80 32.96
N PHE A 597 0.16 4.50 32.41
CA PHE A 597 -0.24 4.98 31.09
C PHE A 597 -0.86 6.36 31.17
N HIS A 598 -0.15 7.36 30.63
CA HIS A 598 -0.64 8.73 30.48
C HIS A 598 -1.00 8.93 29.00
N PHE A 599 -2.29 9.04 28.70
CA PHE A 599 -2.75 9.10 27.32
C PHE A 599 -2.68 10.52 26.75
N ASP A 600 -2.06 10.67 25.58
CA ASP A 600 -2.00 11.92 24.84
C ASP A 600 -3.27 12.15 24.02
N THR A 601 -4.19 12.95 24.56
CA THR A 601 -5.46 13.31 23.92
C THR A 601 -5.35 14.52 22.99
N THR A 602 -4.16 15.07 22.77
CA THR A 602 -4.01 16.35 22.06
C THR A 602 -4.53 16.25 20.62
N GLY A 603 -5.58 17.00 20.29
CA GLY A 603 -6.10 17.11 18.93
C GLY A 603 -6.97 15.94 18.42
N ILE A 604 -7.42 15.03 19.29
CA ILE A 604 -8.27 13.87 18.92
C ILE A 604 -9.55 13.73 19.74
#